data_AF-A0A379KP05-F1
#
_entry.id   AF-A0A379KP05-F1
#
_cell.length_a   1.000
_cell.length_b   1.000
_cell.length_c   1.000
_cell.angle_alpha   90.00
_cell.angle_beta   90.00
_cell.angle_gamma   90.00
#
_symmetry.space_group_name_H-M   'P 1'
#
loop_
_entity.id
_entity.type
_entity.pdbx_description
1 polymer ?
#
loop_
_entity_poly.entity_id
_entity_poly.type
_entity_poly.pdbx_seq_one_letter_code
_entity_poly.pdbx_strand_id
1 'polypeptide(L)' 'MRRIGQQSWAEIHCGSMTVEADGWVLTFYNVCDTLDYCDSCYSPEGRAYIFDSLQSYSTDPVELLSTWERARLETLLGTV' A
#
# COMPACT_ATOMS: atom_id res chain seq x y z
N MET A 1 11.32 1.01 5.29
CA MET A 1 10.01 0.39 5.02
C MET A 1 10.00 -1.01 5.60
N ARG A 2 9.00 -1.34 6.43
CA ARG A 2 8.80 -2.65 7.06
C ARG A 2 7.35 -3.08 6.94
N ARG A 3 7.08 -4.37 6.78
CA ARG A 3 5.73 -4.95 6.87
C ARG A 3 5.29 -4.98 8.34
N ILE A 4 4.03 -4.62 8.63
CA ILE A 4 3.46 -4.74 9.98
C ILE A 4 2.77 -6.11 10.16
N GLY A 5 2.22 -6.69 9.09
CA GLY A 5 1.60 -8.02 9.09
C GLY A 5 2.61 -9.19 8.99
N GLN A 6 2.20 -10.37 9.45
CA GLN A 6 3.02 -11.59 9.29
C GLN A 6 2.86 -12.24 7.92
N GLN A 7 1.71 -12.10 7.27
CA GLN A 7 1.44 -12.70 5.96
C GLN A 7 2.11 -11.90 4.85
N SER A 8 2.69 -12.58 3.87
CA SER A 8 3.18 -12.02 2.60
C SER A 8 2.04 -11.81 1.61
N TRP A 9 2.24 -10.97 0.58
CA TRP A 9 1.21 -10.80 -0.45
C TRP A 9 0.92 -12.10 -1.21
N ALA A 10 1.94 -12.93 -1.42
CA ALA A 10 1.80 -14.24 -2.05
C ALA A 10 0.89 -15.19 -1.27
N GLU A 11 0.74 -15.01 0.05
CA GLU A 11 -0.18 -15.80 0.87
C GLU A 11 -1.59 -15.20 0.92
N ILE A 12 -1.70 -13.88 0.75
CA ILE A 12 -2.97 -13.15 0.78
C ILE A 12 -3.72 -13.32 -0.55
N HIS A 13 -3.00 -13.40 -1.67
CA HIS A 13 -3.50 -13.45 -3.06
C HIS A 13 -4.32 -12.23 -3.51
N CYS A 14 -5.35 -11.85 -2.74
CA CYS A 14 -6.13 -10.62 -2.87
C CYS A 14 -6.48 -10.07 -1.49
N GLY A 15 -5.92 -8.93 -1.09
CA GLY A 15 -6.25 -8.32 0.21
C GLY A 15 -5.35 -7.16 0.61
N SER A 16 -5.60 -6.66 1.81
CA SER A 16 -4.87 -5.52 2.36
C SER A 16 -3.60 -5.94 3.09
N MET A 17 -2.53 -5.16 2.94
CA MET A 17 -1.31 -5.27 3.72
C MET A 17 -0.85 -3.91 4.22
N THR A 18 -0.53 -3.84 5.51
CA THR A 18 -0.01 -2.63 6.14
C THR A 18 1.51 -2.67 6.24
N VAL A 19 2.13 -1.54 5.89
CA VAL A 19 3.56 -1.27 5.96
C VAL A 19 3.81 0.02 6.73
N GLU A 20 5.00 0.11 7.31
CA GLU A 20 5.50 1.34 7.90
C GLU A 20 6.74 1.82 7.14
N ALA A 21 6.80 3.10 6.81
CA ALA A 21 7.96 3.74 6.21
C ALA A 21 8.14 5.15 6.77
N ASP A 22 9.29 5.43 7.37
CA ASP A 22 9.64 6.78 7.85
C ASP A 22 8.56 7.42 8.74
N GLY A 23 7.94 6.62 9.62
CA GLY A 23 6.85 7.03 10.51
C GLY A 23 5.46 7.08 9.87
N TRP A 24 5.36 6.87 8.56
CA TRP A 24 4.08 6.69 7.89
C TRP A 24 3.59 5.26 8.04
N VAL A 25 2.28 5.10 8.15
CA VAL A 25 1.60 3.80 8.13
C VAL A 25 0.71 3.75 6.90
N LEU A 26 1.05 2.87 5.95
CA LEU A 26 0.34 2.74 4.68
C LEU A 26 -0.26 1.34 4.58
N THR A 27 -1.53 1.27 4.18
CA THR A 27 -2.24 0.04 3.87
C THR A 27 -2.47 0.01 2.37
N PHE A 28 -1.94 -1.02 1.72
CA PHE A 28 -2.08 -1.25 0.29
C PHE A 28 -2.97 -2.45 0.05
N TYR A 29 -3.77 -2.39 -1.02
CA TYR A 29 -4.55 -3.52 -1.48
C TYR A 29 -3.86 -4.17 -2.69
N ASN A 30 -3.74 -5.49 -2.67
CA ASN A 30 -3.25 -6.26 -3.82
C ASN A 30 -4.37 -7.09 -4.45
N VAL A 31 -4.28 -7.28 -5.76
CA VAL A 31 -5.13 -8.19 -6.53
C VAL A 31 -4.23 -9.09 -7.37
N CYS A 32 -4.33 -10.40 -7.16
CA CYS A 32 -3.49 -11.39 -7.85
C CYS A 32 -1.99 -11.04 -7.75
N ASP A 33 -1.51 -10.78 -6.54
CA ASP A 33 -0.10 -10.44 -6.25
C ASP A 33 0.42 -9.13 -6.87
N THR A 34 -0.47 -8.31 -7.44
CA THR A 34 -0.14 -7.00 -8.03
C THR A 34 -0.68 -5.88 -7.16
N LEU A 35 0.10 -4.80 -6.98
CA LEU A 35 -0.37 -3.61 -6.27
C LEU A 35 -1.52 -2.95 -7.04
N ASP A 36 -2.67 -2.75 -6.39
CA ASP A 36 -3.85 -2.12 -6.99
C ASP A 36 -4.00 -0.67 -6.53
N TYR A 37 -4.31 -0.45 -5.23
CA TYR A 37 -4.53 0.90 -4.65
C TYR A 37 -3.98 1.07 -3.22
N CYS A 38 -3.75 2.32 -2.76
CA CYS A 38 -3.61 2.61 -1.32
C CYS A 38 -5.01 2.65 -0.70
N ASP A 39 -5.26 1.76 0.27
CA ASP A 39 -6.49 1.77 1.07
C ASP A 39 -6.46 2.89 2.12
N SER A 40 -5.33 3.07 2.80
CA SER A 40 -5.18 4.13 3.79
C SER A 40 -3.73 4.49 4.03
N CYS A 41 -3.44 5.75 4.26
CA CYS A 41 -2.09 6.27 4.31
C CYS A 41 -2.05 7.35 5.42
N TYR A 42 -1.43 7.05 6.57
CA TYR A 42 -1.36 7.91 7.75
C TYR A 42 0.03 8.51 7.92
N SER A 43 0.10 9.83 8.09
CA SER A 43 1.34 10.55 8.34
C SER A 43 1.64 10.62 9.84
N PRO A 44 2.93 10.68 10.22
CA PRO A 44 3.31 10.90 11.61
C PRO A 44 2.86 12.27 12.16
N GLU A 45 2.54 13.21 11.27
CA GLU A 45 2.04 14.55 11.59
C GLU A 45 0.50 14.61 11.70
N GLY A 46 -0.19 13.47 11.58
CA GLY A 46 -1.65 13.36 11.74
C GLY A 46 -2.47 13.63 10.46
N ARG A 47 -1.82 13.78 9.29
CA ARG A 47 -2.53 13.77 8.00
C ARG A 47 -2.92 12.33 7.67
N ALA A 48 -4.07 12.15 7.03
CA ALA A 48 -4.50 10.84 6.57
C ALA A 48 -5.09 10.94 5.16
N TYR A 49 -4.82 9.93 4.37
CA TYR A 49 -5.59 9.58 3.19
C TYR A 49 -6.33 8.29 3.50
N ILE A 50 -7.60 8.23 3.15
CA ILE A 50 -8.45 7.04 3.27
C ILE A 50 -9.12 6.87 1.93
N PHE A 51 -9.00 5.69 1.35
CA PHE A 51 -9.65 5.33 0.11
C PHE A 51 -11.16 5.42 0.29
N ASP A 52 -11.81 6.14 -0.62
CA ASP A 52 -13.26 6.27 -0.67
C ASP A 52 -13.69 6.03 -2.12
N SER A 53 -14.36 4.89 -2.34
CA SER A 53 -14.83 4.48 -3.66
C SER A 53 -15.88 5.43 -4.25
N LEU A 54 -16.47 6.32 -3.44
CA LEU A 54 -17.42 7.33 -3.87
C LEU A 54 -16.75 8.66 -4.25
N GLN A 55 -15.45 8.83 -3.97
CA GLN A 55 -14.69 10.04 -4.28
C GLN A 55 -13.83 9.85 -5.53
N SER A 56 -14.34 10.32 -6.67
CA SER A 56 -13.67 10.25 -7.98
C SER A 56 -12.57 11.29 -8.20
N TYR A 57 -12.34 12.21 -7.25
CA TYR A 57 -11.37 13.31 -7.40
C TYR A 57 -10.09 13.13 -6.58
N SER A 58 -9.99 12.08 -5.78
CA SER A 58 -8.79 11.81 -4.99
C SER A 58 -7.82 10.99 -5.82
N THR A 59 -6.62 11.52 -6.09
CA THR A 59 -5.56 10.74 -6.73
C THR A 59 -5.07 9.69 -5.75
N ASP A 60 -5.07 8.44 -6.18
CA ASP A 60 -4.52 7.35 -5.39
C ASP A 60 -3.01 7.59 -5.19
N PRO A 61 -2.50 7.56 -3.94
CA PRO A 61 -1.07 7.61 -3.67
C PRO A 61 -0.23 6.62 -4.50
N VAL A 62 -0.80 5.47 -4.89
CA VAL A 62 -0.15 4.49 -5.77
C VAL A 62 0.10 5.03 -7.18
N GLU A 63 -0.79 5.86 -7.71
CA GLU A 63 -0.63 6.49 -9.03
C GLU A 63 0.50 7.53 -9.06
N LEU A 64 0.91 8.03 -7.88
CA LEU A 64 2.02 8.96 -7.74
C LEU A 64 3.39 8.26 -7.71
N LEU A 65 3.42 6.94 -7.55
CA LEU A 65 4.65 6.17 -7.52
C LEU A 65 5.23 6.05 -8.92
N SER A 66 6.54 6.24 -9.05
CA SER A 66 7.24 5.86 -10.26
C SER A 66 7.18 4.33 -10.47
N THR A 67 7.38 3.89 -11.71
CA THR A 67 7.46 2.45 -12.04
C THR A 67 8.50 1.72 -11.21
N TRP A 68 9.61 2.37 -10.87
CA TRP A 68 10.66 1.79 -10.04
C TRP A 68 10.23 1.67 -8.57
N GLU A 69 9.59 2.70 -8.01
CA GLU A 69 9.07 2.65 -6.64
C GLU A 69 8.01 1.55 -6.49
N ARG A 70 7.10 1.44 -7.46
CA ARG A 70 6.09 0.38 -7.49
C ARG A 70 6.71 -1.01 -7.54
N ALA A 71 7.64 -1.27 -8.45
CA ALA A 71 8.29 -2.58 -8.55
C ALA A 71 9.08 -2.95 -7.27
N ARG A 72 9.72 -1.96 -6.65
CA ARG A 72 10.42 -2.14 -5.37
C ARG A 72 9.44 -2.48 -4.24
N LEU A 73 8.29 -1.83 -4.20
CA LEU A 73 7.23 -2.12 -3.23
C LEU A 73 6.68 -3.53 -3.42
N GLU A 74 6.31 -3.90 -4.64
CA GLU A 74 5.82 -5.24 -4.97
C GLU A 74 6.82 -6.34 -4.58
N THR A 75 8.12 -6.12 -4.82
CA THR A 75 9.18 -7.05 -4.40
C THR A 75 9.27 -7.18 -2.87
N LEU A 76 9.17 -6.06 -2.13
CA LEU A 76 9.26 -6.04 -0.67
C LEU A 76 8.05 -6.68 0.00
N LEU A 77 6.88 -6.64 -0.65
CA LEU A 77 5.63 -7.18 -0.10
C LEU A 77 5.33 -8.61 -0.56
N GLY A 78 5.82 -9.01 -1.74
CA GLY A 78 5.75 -10.37 -2.26
C GLY A 78 6.82 -11.31 -1.71
N THR A 79 7.80 -10.81 -0.97
CA THR A 79 8.81 -11.67 -0.31
C THR A 79 8.22 -12.35 0.94
N VAL A 80 8.37 -13.67 0.98
CA VAL A 80 7.94 -14.56 2.08
C VAL A 80 8.88 -14.41 3.27
#